data_AF-A0A7C1NA72-F1
#
_entry.id   AF-A0A7C1NA72-F1
#
_cell.length_a   1.000
_cell.length_b   1.000
_cell.length_c   1.000
_cell.angle_alpha   90.00
_cell.angle_beta   90.00
_cell.angle_gamma   90.00
#
_symmetry.space_group_name_H-M   'P 1'
#
loop_
_entity.id
_entity.type
_entity.pdbx_description
1 polymer ?
#
loop_
_entity_poly.entity_id
_entity_poly.type
_entity_poly.pdbx_seq_one_letter_code
_entity_poly.pdbx_strand_id
1 'polypeptide(L)'
;MTKDYTLKLEDLVKKIVDAYNEIDIFPIKYNATSKRLKPVIYKEVNRMLDFLEKEKKDNNPVLIKLLKKEHYKGVSEMIERNKRF
;
A
#
# COMPACT_ATOMS: atom_id res chain seq x y z
N MET A 1 23.77 -5.30 3.96
CA MET A 1 22.85 -4.69 2.96
C MET A 1 21.37 -5.06 3.14
N THR A 2 21.01 -6.04 3.99
CA THR A 2 19.60 -6.48 4.19
C THR A 2 18.75 -5.58 5.10
N LYS A 3 19.36 -4.84 6.04
CA LYS A 3 18.61 -3.96 6.97
C LYS A 3 17.99 -2.76 6.27
N ASP A 4 18.71 -2.10 5.35
CA ASP A 4 18.18 -0.95 4.59
C ASP A 4 17.00 -1.32 3.69
N TYR A 5 17.03 -2.53 3.13
CA TYR A 5 15.95 -3.05 2.31
C TYR A 5 14.69 -3.36 3.12
N THR A 6 14.88 -3.89 4.33
CA THR A 6 13.79 -4.20 5.27
C THR A 6 13.06 -2.93 5.71
N LEU A 7 13.82 -1.88 6.06
CA LEU A 7 13.28 -0.56 6.43
C LEU A 7 12.47 0.07 5.28
N LYS A 8 12.97 -0.02 4.05
CA LYS A 8 12.25 0.51 2.87
C LYS A 8 10.91 -0.18 2.63
N LEU A 9 10.83 -1.50 2.83
CA LEU A 9 9.60 -2.27 2.66
C LEU A 9 8.57 -1.92 3.75
N GLU A 10 9.00 -1.80 5.00
CA GLU A 10 8.12 -1.42 6.11
C GLU A 10 7.57 0.02 5.93
N ASP A 11 8.42 0.97 5.49
CA ASP A 11 7.99 2.32 5.14
C ASP A 11 6.98 2.34 3.99
N LEU A 12 7.17 1.48 2.98
CA LEU A 12 6.28 1.42 1.82
C LEU A 12 4.90 0.87 2.20
N VAL A 13 4.86 -0.18 3.02
CA VAL A 13 3.61 -0.71 3.59
C VAL A 13 2.92 0.33 4.46
N LYS A 14 3.68 1.07 5.29
CA LYS A 14 3.14 2.15 6.12
C LYS A 14 2.53 3.27 5.28
N LYS A 15 3.22 3.71 4.22
CA LYS A 15 2.70 4.74 3.30
C LYS A 15 1.39 4.33 2.62
N ILE A 16 1.24 3.05 2.26
CA ILE A 16 -0.03 2.55 1.70
C ILE A 16 -1.16 2.67 2.73
N VAL A 17 -0.90 2.24 3.97
CA VAL A 17 -1.89 2.34 5.06
C VAL A 17 -2.25 3.80 5.33
N ASP A 18 -1.26 4.67 5.43
CA ASP A 18 -1.46 6.10 5.67
C ASP A 18 -2.24 6.76 4.52
N ALA A 19 -1.86 6.49 3.26
CA ALA A 19 -2.57 7.02 2.10
C ALA A 19 -4.02 6.51 2.01
N TYR A 20 -4.26 5.24 2.35
CA TYR A 20 -5.61 4.67 2.35
C TYR A 20 -6.46 5.26 3.47
N ASN A 21 -5.90 5.38 4.67
CA ASN A 21 -6.53 6.06 5.80
C ASN A 21 -6.80 7.53 5.47
N GLU A 22 -5.90 8.24 4.80
CA GLU A 22 -6.17 9.61 4.35
C GLU A 22 -7.30 9.67 3.31
N ILE A 23 -7.44 8.66 2.44
CA ILE A 23 -8.51 8.60 1.45
C ILE A 23 -9.88 8.27 2.08
N ASP A 24 -9.92 7.40 3.10
CA ASP A 24 -11.16 6.93 3.77
C ASP A 24 -11.56 7.80 4.98
N ILE A 25 -10.59 8.29 5.78
CA ILE A 25 -10.82 9.03 7.03
C ILE A 25 -11.00 10.53 6.79
N PHE A 26 -10.32 11.12 5.80
CA PHE A 26 -10.71 12.45 5.38
C PHE A 26 -11.91 12.31 4.45
N PRO A 27 -13.11 12.83 4.81
CA PRO A 27 -14.00 13.33 3.80
C PRO A 27 -13.23 14.50 3.19
N ILE A 28 -12.37 14.22 2.20
CA ILE A 28 -11.78 15.26 1.38
C ILE A 28 -13.02 15.94 0.84
N LYS A 29 -13.39 17.10 1.44
CA LYS A 29 -14.61 17.83 1.14
C LYS A 29 -14.73 17.78 -0.38
N TYR A 30 -15.90 17.37 -0.88
CA TYR A 30 -16.15 16.99 -2.27
C TYR A 30 -15.93 18.21 -3.20
N ASN A 31 -14.68 18.61 -3.33
CA ASN A 31 -14.22 19.83 -3.95
C ASN A 31 -13.52 19.40 -5.25
N ALA A 32 -13.44 20.31 -6.23
CA ALA A 32 -12.82 20.00 -7.52
C ALA A 32 -11.38 19.45 -7.40
N THR A 33 -10.63 19.87 -6.37
CA THR A 33 -9.28 19.39 -6.05
C THR A 33 -9.27 17.92 -5.61
N SER A 34 -10.22 17.51 -4.77
CA SER A 34 -10.38 16.15 -4.24
C SER A 34 -10.67 15.13 -5.34
N LYS A 35 -11.48 15.53 -6.33
CA LYS A 35 -11.78 14.73 -7.54
C LYS A 35 -10.55 14.47 -8.39
N ARG A 36 -9.57 15.38 -8.41
CA ARG A 36 -8.32 15.24 -9.16
C ARG A 36 -7.23 14.52 -8.36
N LEU A 37 -7.20 14.71 -7.04
CA LEU A 37 -6.20 14.09 -6.16
C LEU A 37 -6.46 12.60 -5.93
N LYS A 38 -7.72 12.18 -5.72
CA LYS A 38 -8.07 10.77 -5.55
C LYS A 38 -7.44 9.85 -6.60
N PRO A 39 -7.64 10.06 -7.92
CA PRO A 39 -7.07 9.16 -8.93
C PRO A 39 -5.53 9.15 -8.94
N VAL A 40 -4.87 10.25 -8.58
CA VAL A 40 -3.40 10.30 -8.49
C VAL A 40 -2.90 9.48 -7.30
N ILE A 41 -3.54 9.63 -6.14
CA ILE A 41 -3.19 8.85 -4.93
C ILE A 41 -3.48 7.37 -5.16
N TYR A 42 -4.64 7.02 -5.74
CA TYR A 42 -4.94 5.63 -6.12
C TYR A 42 -3.91 5.04 -7.08
N LYS A 43 -3.44 5.82 -8.07
CA LYS A 43 -2.41 5.37 -9.01
C LYS A 43 -1.06 5.12 -8.33
N GLU A 44 -0.66 5.98 -7.40
CA GLU A 44 0.54 5.80 -6.59
C GLU A 44 0.41 4.57 -5.68
N VAL A 45 -0.71 4.43 -4.96
CA VAL A 45 -1.00 3.27 -4.12
C VAL A 45 -0.97 1.98 -4.93
N ASN A 46 -1.59 1.94 -6.12
CA ASN A 46 -1.55 0.76 -7.00
C ASN A 46 -0.13 0.42 -7.44
N ARG A 47 0.70 1.40 -7.81
CA ARG A 47 2.12 1.15 -8.12
C ARG A 47 2.88 0.54 -6.94
N MET A 48 2.60 1.02 -5.72
CA MET A 48 3.21 0.48 -4.50
C MET A 48 2.71 -0.95 -4.23
N LEU A 49 1.42 -1.22 -4.44
CA LEU A 49 0.84 -2.56 -4.33
C LEU A 49 1.41 -3.53 -5.37
N ASP A 50 1.63 -3.10 -6.60
CA ASP A 50 2.27 -3.91 -7.66
C ASP A 50 3.71 -4.29 -7.28
N PHE A 51 4.45 -3.34 -6.69
CA PHE A 51 5.80 -3.62 -6.18
C PHE A 51 5.75 -4.67 -5.06
N LEU A 52 4.84 -4.51 -4.10
CA LEU A 52 4.64 -5.51 -3.03
C LEU A 52 4.18 -6.87 -3.58
N GLU A 53 3.37 -6.89 -4.63
CA GLU A 53 2.93 -8.13 -5.27
C GLU A 53 4.12 -8.88 -5.89
N LYS A 54 5.01 -8.16 -6.58
CA LYS A 54 6.22 -8.74 -7.15
C LYS A 54 7.12 -9.33 -6.05
N GLU A 55 7.38 -8.57 -4.99
CA GLU A 55 8.14 -9.04 -3.84
C GLU A 55 7.48 -10.25 -3.14
N LYS A 56 6.14 -10.32 -3.12
CA LYS A 56 5.39 -11.47 -2.61
C LYS A 56 5.55 -12.70 -3.52
N LYS A 57 5.54 -12.52 -4.85
CA LYS A 57 5.81 -13.58 -5.84
C LYS A 57 7.24 -14.11 -5.74
N ASP A 58 8.19 -13.22 -5.47
CA ASP A 58 9.59 -13.57 -5.24
C ASP A 58 9.81 -14.23 -3.86
N ASN A 59 8.74 -14.55 -3.13
CA ASN A 59 8.74 -15.18 -1.80
C ASN A 59 9.60 -14.43 -0.78
N ASN A 60 9.60 -13.10 -0.82
CA ASN A 60 10.40 -12.31 0.10
C ASN A 60 9.96 -12.55 1.56
N PRO A 61 10.82 -13.15 2.40
CA PRO A 61 10.44 -13.53 3.77
C PRO A 61 10.14 -12.33 4.66
N VAL A 62 10.71 -11.15 4.37
CA VAL A 62 10.46 -9.91 5.11
C VAL A 62 9.04 -9.43 4.88
N LEU A 63 8.62 -9.36 3.63
CA LEU A 63 7.27 -8.93 3.27
C LEU A 63 6.22 -9.90 3.81
N ILE A 64 6.45 -11.22 3.68
CA ILE A 64 5.54 -12.24 4.23
C ILE A 64 5.40 -12.07 5.75
N LYS A 65 6.48 -11.78 6.45
CA LYS A 65 6.45 -11.55 7.90
C LYS A 65 5.73 -10.26 8.27
N LEU A 66 5.88 -9.19 7.48
CA LEU A 66 5.17 -7.93 7.66
C LEU A 66 3.66 -8.09 7.42
N LEU A 67 3.24 -8.70 6.31
CA LEU A 67 1.83 -8.92 5.98
C LEU A 67 1.09 -9.83 6.97
N LYS A 68 1.81 -10.65 7.74
CA LYS A 68 1.26 -11.47 8.83
C LYS A 68 0.94 -10.66 10.11
N LYS A 69 1.46 -9.43 10.25
CA LYS A 69 1.11 -8.55 11.38
C LYS A 69 -0.31 -8.02 11.18
N GLU A 70 -1.15 -8.04 12.21
CA GLU A 70 -2.55 -7.56 12.13
C GLU A 70 -2.68 -6.15 11.56
N HIS A 71 -1.76 -5.25 11.93
CA HIS A 71 -1.73 -3.86 11.49
C HIS A 71 -1.54 -3.69 9.96
N TYR A 72 -1.07 -4.73 9.26
CA TYR A 72 -0.84 -4.71 7.81
C TYR A 72 -1.70 -5.72 7.06
N LYS A 73 -2.65 -6.38 7.74
CA LYS A 73 -3.57 -7.35 7.12
C LYS A 73 -4.39 -6.70 6.00
N GLY A 74 -4.83 -5.46 6.20
CA GLY A 74 -5.53 -4.68 5.18
C GLY A 74 -4.72 -4.47 3.89
N VAL A 75 -3.39 -4.34 3.99
CA VAL A 75 -2.52 -4.22 2.82
C VAL A 75 -2.49 -5.52 2.03
N SER A 76 -2.49 -6.69 2.68
CA SER A 76 -2.58 -7.97 1.98
C SER A 76 -3.89 -8.10 1.20
N GLU A 77 -5.01 -7.68 1.78
CA GLU A 77 -6.31 -7.67 1.09
C GLU A 77 -6.33 -6.67 -0.08
N MET A 78 -5.68 -5.52 0.06
CA MET A 78 -5.53 -4.54 -1.02
C MET A 78 -4.71 -5.10 -2.19
N ILE A 79 -3.59 -5.80 -1.91
CA ILE A 79 -2.80 -6.48 -2.95
C ILE A 79 -3.67 -7.50 -3.69
N GLU A 80 -4.50 -8.27 -2.99
CA GLU A 80 -5.37 -9.26 -3.61
C GLU A 80 -6.53 -8.65 -4.41
N ARG A 81 -7.07 -7.51 -3.97
CA ARG A 81 -8.08 -6.76 -4.73
C ARG A 81 -7.49 -6.10 -5.98
N ASN A 82 -6.27 -5.57 -5.89
CA ASN A 82 -5.57 -4.95 -7.02
C ASN A 82 -5.35 -5.96 -8.16
N LYS A 83 -5.11 -7.24 -7.86
CA LYS A 83 -5.01 -8.32 -8.87
C LYS A 83 -6.27 -8.56 -9.70
N ARG A 84 -7.45 -8.15 -9.22
CA ARG A 84 -8.74 -8.44 -9.86
C ARG A 84 -9.17 -7.38 -10.88
N PHE A 85 -8.47 -6.26 -10.96
CA PHE A 85 -8.70 -5.17 -11.91
C PHE A 85 -7.62 -5.17 -12.98
#